data_AF-A0A662H3A0-F1
#
_entry.id   AF-A0A662H3A0-F1
#
_cell.length_a   1.000
_cell.length_b   1.000
_cell.length_c   1.000
_cell.angle_alpha   90.00
_cell.angle_beta   90.00
_cell.angle_gamma   90.00
#
_symmetry.space_group_name_H-M   'P 1'
#
loop_
_entity.id
_entity.type
_entity.pdbx_description
1 polymer ?
#
loop_
_entity_poly.entity_id
_entity_poly.type
_entity_poly.pdbx_seq_one_letter_code
_entity_poly.pdbx_strand_id
1 'polypeptide(L)'
;MLVKRYSKSTSLMGILIHILLVCCVKGLTLFRGYLSFLEESLVEASIASLSALHGFGVGGLVAIATATGNTFFQSRTTYDINALLLTFLLSLARYVALAGFLGIIVDTPEKVGRVALWTYLALVIVNLFLASIMGNPDYFINFYLPRASVEFLAAALLSLNFVFVYSLFARALEGKPGENRSLRV
;
A
#
# COMPACT_ATOMS: atom_id res chain seq x y z
N MET A 1 19.02 3.56 13.15
CA MET A 1 19.57 3.30 11.81
C MET A 1 18.67 4.05 10.81
N LEU A 2 19.16 5.10 10.14
CA LEU A 2 18.38 5.83 9.13
C LEU A 2 18.06 4.89 7.96
N VAL A 3 16.79 4.56 7.76
CA VAL A 3 16.36 3.78 6.60
C VAL A 3 16.39 4.72 5.39
N LYS A 4 17.39 4.56 4.52
CA LYS A 4 17.43 5.21 3.20
C LYS A 4 16.53 4.44 2.24
N ARG A 5 16.13 5.08 1.14
CA ARG A 5 15.47 4.36 0.04
C ARG A 5 16.41 3.29 -0.53
N TYR A 6 15.84 2.14 -0.83
CA TYR A 6 16.53 1.03 -1.48
C TYR A 6 16.38 1.13 -3.00
N SER A 7 17.31 0.51 -3.72
CA SER A 7 17.23 0.44 -5.18
C SER A 7 15.93 -0.23 -5.63
N LYS A 8 15.34 0.24 -6.74
CA LYS A 8 14.18 -0.43 -7.35
C LYS A 8 14.48 -1.90 -7.71
N SER A 9 15.74 -2.23 -8.00
CA SER A 9 16.17 -3.59 -8.33
C SER A 9 15.97 -4.58 -7.18
N THR A 10 15.92 -4.12 -5.92
CA THR A 10 15.71 -4.99 -4.75
C THR A 10 14.25 -5.07 -4.30
N SER A 11 13.33 -4.43 -5.03
CA SER A 11 11.92 -4.40 -4.68
C SER A 11 11.16 -5.68 -5.02
N LEU A 12 11.70 -6.54 -5.89
CA LEU A 12 11.00 -7.70 -6.45
C LEU A 12 10.46 -8.65 -5.38
N MET A 13 11.27 -8.98 -4.36
CA MET A 13 10.83 -9.83 -3.25
C MET A 13 9.71 -9.17 -2.43
N GLY A 14 9.80 -7.86 -2.20
CA GLY A 14 8.74 -7.10 -1.51
C GLY A 14 7.43 -7.08 -2.28
N ILE A 15 7.48 -6.92 -3.61
CA ILE A 15 6.31 -6.99 -4.49
C ILE A 15 5.68 -8.39 -4.44
N LEU A 16 6.49 -9.45 -4.52
CA LEU A 16 5.99 -10.83 -4.42
C LEU A 16 5.30 -11.09 -3.08
N ILE A 17 5.90 -10.66 -1.97
CA ILE A 17 5.29 -10.77 -0.63
C ILE A 17 3.97 -9.99 -0.57
N HIS A 18 3.90 -8.80 -1.18
CA HIS A 18 2.65 -8.04 -1.24
C HIS A 18 1.56 -8.79 -2.03
N ILE A 19 1.89 -9.35 -3.20
CA ILE A 19 0.92 -10.11 -3.99
C ILE A 19 0.40 -11.31 -3.19
N LEU A 20 1.30 -12.04 -2.51
CA LEU A 20 0.91 -13.14 -1.63
C LEU A 20 0.00 -12.66 -0.49
N LEU A 21 0.33 -11.53 0.13
CA LEU A 21 -0.51 -10.91 1.16
C LEU A 21 -1.92 -10.61 0.63
N VAL A 22 -2.05 -9.96 -0.53
CA VAL A 22 -3.35 -9.67 -1.16
C VAL A 22 -4.14 -10.96 -1.40
N CYS A 23 -3.48 -11.99 -1.95
CA CYS A 23 -4.11 -13.29 -2.18
C CYS A 23 -4.58 -13.95 -0.87
N CYS A 24 -3.80 -13.89 0.20
CA CYS A 24 -4.18 -14.43 1.50
C CYS A 24 -5.36 -13.66 2.11
N VAL A 25 -5.27 -12.33 2.11
CA VAL A 25 -6.26 -11.46 2.74
C VAL A 25 -7.60 -11.51 1.99
N LYS A 26 -7.58 -11.43 0.66
CA LYS A 26 -8.81 -11.39 -0.16
C LYS A 26 -9.33 -12.76 -0.55
N GLY A 27 -8.46 -13.77 -0.57
CA GLY A 27 -8.79 -15.14 -0.96
C GLY A 27 -9.25 -16.03 0.20
N LEU A 28 -8.74 -15.83 1.42
CA LEU A 28 -9.12 -16.65 2.58
C LEU A 28 -10.40 -16.10 3.22
N THR A 29 -11.46 -16.92 3.19
CA THR A 29 -12.78 -16.62 3.77
C THR A 29 -12.75 -16.29 5.26
N LEU A 30 -11.70 -16.68 5.97
CA LEU A 30 -11.51 -16.43 7.41
C LEU A 30 -11.43 -14.94 7.78
N PHE A 31 -11.07 -14.06 6.85
CA PHE A 31 -10.94 -12.62 7.11
C PHE A 31 -12.21 -11.79 6.81
N ARG A 32 -13.16 -12.34 6.03
CA ARG A 32 -14.32 -11.62 5.47
C ARG A 32 -15.32 -11.05 6.48
N GLY A 33 -15.20 -11.38 7.76
CA GLY A 33 -16.11 -10.96 8.83
C GLY A 33 -15.53 -9.88 9.74
N TYR A 34 -15.31 -10.24 11.00
CA TYR A 34 -14.95 -9.33 12.12
C TYR A 34 -13.65 -8.53 11.92
N LEU A 35 -12.84 -8.87 10.90
CA LEU A 35 -11.55 -8.25 10.60
C LEU A 35 -11.50 -7.64 9.20
N SER A 36 -12.64 -7.33 8.58
CA SER A 36 -12.70 -6.69 7.26
C SER A 36 -11.91 -5.37 7.20
N PHE A 37 -11.91 -4.59 8.30
CA PHE A 37 -11.08 -3.39 8.41
C PHE A 37 -9.57 -3.72 8.40
N LEU A 38 -9.18 -4.87 8.96
CA LEU A 38 -7.79 -5.33 8.99
C LEU A 38 -7.33 -5.74 7.58
N GLU A 39 -8.25 -6.24 6.74
CA GLU A 39 -7.93 -6.61 5.36
C GLU A 39 -7.41 -5.40 4.56
N GLU A 40 -8.19 -4.33 4.49
CA GLU A 40 -7.77 -3.11 3.78
C GLU A 40 -6.56 -2.47 4.46
N SER A 41 -6.54 -2.43 5.80
CA SER A 41 -5.40 -1.89 6.54
C SER A 41 -4.08 -2.57 6.20
N LEU A 42 -4.06 -3.90 6.06
CA LEU A 42 -2.86 -4.67 5.70
C LEU A 42 -2.39 -4.34 4.27
N VAL A 43 -3.33 -4.25 3.34
CA VAL A 43 -3.04 -3.93 1.93
C VAL A 43 -2.47 -2.51 1.82
N GLU A 44 -3.12 -1.53 2.43
CA GLU A 44 -2.70 -0.13 2.40
C GLU A 44 -1.36 0.09 3.09
N ALA A 45 -1.17 -0.53 4.27
CA ALA A 45 0.09 -0.49 4.99
C ALA A 45 1.24 -1.03 4.14
N SER A 46 1.01 -2.13 3.44
CA SER A 46 2.01 -2.77 2.59
C SER A 46 2.36 -1.91 1.37
N ILE A 47 1.37 -1.31 0.68
CA ILE A 47 1.59 -0.38 -0.45
C ILE A 47 2.37 0.85 0.02
N ALA A 48 1.95 1.46 1.13
CA ALA A 48 2.61 2.62 1.70
C ALA A 48 4.08 2.34 2.04
N SER A 49 4.35 1.15 2.59
CA SER A 49 5.70 0.72 2.96
C SER A 49 6.60 0.49 1.74
N LEU A 50 6.12 -0.21 0.72
CA LEU A 50 6.87 -0.44 -0.51
C LEU A 50 7.14 0.87 -1.25
N SER A 51 6.15 1.76 -1.31
CA SER A 51 6.30 3.08 -1.93
C SER A 51 7.27 3.98 -1.14
N ALA A 52 7.23 3.95 0.20
CA ALA A 52 8.17 4.70 1.01
C ALA A 52 9.61 4.23 0.82
N LEU A 53 9.83 2.91 0.73
CA LEU A 53 11.15 2.30 0.62
C LEU A 53 11.77 2.38 -0.78
N HIS A 54 10.97 2.26 -1.84
CA HIS A 54 11.48 2.15 -3.22
C HIS A 54 10.97 3.26 -4.15
N GLY A 55 10.16 4.18 -3.63
CA GLY A 55 9.56 5.29 -4.35
C GLY A 55 8.26 4.94 -5.08
N PHE A 56 7.63 5.99 -5.63
CA PHE A 56 6.32 5.89 -6.29
C PHE A 56 6.27 4.84 -7.40
N GLY A 57 7.34 4.66 -8.19
CA GLY A 57 7.33 3.70 -9.29
C GLY A 57 7.03 2.26 -8.85
N VAL A 58 7.57 1.83 -7.71
CA VAL A 58 7.27 0.51 -7.13
C VAL A 58 5.88 0.52 -6.49
N GLY A 59 5.54 1.57 -5.73
CA GLY A 59 4.21 1.70 -5.13
C GLY A 59 3.07 1.66 -6.16
N GLY A 60 3.24 2.29 -7.32
CA GLY A 60 2.27 2.30 -8.42
C GLY A 60 2.11 0.94 -9.09
N LEU A 61 3.20 0.19 -9.29
CA LEU A 61 3.12 -1.19 -9.79
C LEU A 61 2.34 -2.09 -8.83
N VAL A 62 2.61 -1.95 -7.53
CA VAL A 62 1.90 -2.69 -6.49
C VAL A 62 0.43 -2.31 -6.50
N ALA A 63 0.10 -1.02 -6.56
CA ALA A 63 -1.29 -0.53 -6.64
C ALA A 63 -2.08 -1.12 -7.82
N ILE A 64 -1.45 -1.22 -9.01
CA ILE A 64 -2.07 -1.86 -10.18
C ILE A 64 -2.32 -3.35 -9.91
N ALA A 65 -1.34 -4.05 -9.35
CA ALA A 65 -1.47 -5.47 -9.01
C ALA A 65 -2.60 -5.70 -7.99
N THR A 66 -2.70 -4.85 -6.96
CA THR A 66 -3.76 -4.89 -5.95
C THR A 66 -5.14 -4.63 -6.57
N ALA A 67 -5.29 -3.58 -7.39
CA ALA A 67 -6.57 -3.27 -8.05
C ALA A 67 -7.03 -4.40 -8.97
N THR A 68 -6.09 -5.02 -9.69
CA THR A 68 -6.34 -6.20 -10.53
C THR A 68 -6.77 -7.39 -9.66
N GLY A 69 -6.08 -7.63 -8.55
CA GLY A 69 -6.43 -8.66 -7.58
C GLY A 69 -7.83 -8.49 -7.00
N ASN A 70 -8.19 -7.29 -6.53
CA ASN A 70 -9.53 -6.99 -6.03
C ASN A 70 -10.61 -7.29 -7.08
N THR A 71 -10.38 -6.87 -8.31
CA THR A 71 -11.31 -7.09 -9.42
C THR A 71 -11.46 -8.58 -9.74
N PHE A 72 -10.36 -9.33 -9.71
CA PHE A 72 -10.37 -10.79 -9.89
C PHE A 72 -11.11 -11.53 -8.77
N PHE A 73 -10.97 -11.10 -7.51
CA PHE A 73 -11.73 -11.72 -6.42
C PHE A 73 -13.21 -11.35 -6.47
N GLN A 74 -13.55 -10.13 -6.90
CA GLN A 74 -14.93 -9.70 -7.07
C GLN A 74 -15.63 -10.42 -8.23
N SER A 75 -14.92 -10.73 -9.32
CA SER A 75 -15.48 -11.47 -10.46
C SER A 75 -15.92 -12.89 -10.13
N ARG A 76 -15.50 -13.44 -8.98
CA ARG A 76 -16.01 -14.72 -8.44
C ARG A 76 -17.41 -14.61 -7.84
N THR A 77 -17.90 -13.40 -7.61
CA THR A 77 -19.18 -13.12 -6.94
C THR A 77 -20.15 -12.29 -7.79
N THR A 78 -19.65 -11.56 -8.79
CA THR A 78 -20.47 -10.82 -9.76
C THR A 78 -19.86 -10.91 -11.15
N TYR A 79 -20.69 -11.01 -12.18
CA TYR A 79 -20.29 -11.00 -13.59
C TYR A 79 -20.61 -9.67 -14.30
N ASP A 80 -21.14 -8.68 -13.57
CA ASP A 80 -21.42 -7.37 -14.15
C ASP A 80 -20.12 -6.60 -14.44
N ILE A 81 -19.84 -6.41 -15.73
CA ILE A 81 -18.65 -5.73 -16.23
C ILE A 81 -18.55 -4.30 -15.70
N ASN A 82 -19.68 -3.59 -15.56
CA ASN A 82 -19.66 -2.21 -15.07
C ASN A 82 -19.26 -2.17 -13.59
N ALA A 83 -19.79 -3.09 -12.78
CA ALA A 83 -19.40 -3.22 -11.38
C ALA A 83 -17.92 -3.60 -11.22
N LEU A 84 -17.40 -4.49 -12.06
CA LEU A 84 -15.99 -4.87 -12.06
C LEU A 84 -15.08 -3.72 -12.47
N LEU A 85 -15.44 -2.97 -13.52
CA LEU A 85 -14.69 -1.81 -13.97
C LEU A 85 -14.67 -0.71 -12.91
N LEU A 86 -15.81 -0.43 -12.28
CA LEU A 86 -15.90 0.55 -11.21
C LEU A 86 -15.02 0.16 -10.02
N THR A 87 -15.02 -1.12 -9.64
CA THR A 87 -14.16 -1.65 -8.58
C THR A 87 -12.68 -1.46 -8.90
N PHE A 88 -12.28 -1.79 -10.13
CA PHE A 88 -10.90 -1.61 -10.59
C PHE A 88 -10.49 -0.14 -10.50
N LEU A 89 -11.28 0.78 -11.07
CA LEU A 89 -10.96 2.20 -11.13
C LEU A 89 -10.91 2.85 -9.74
N LEU A 90 -11.87 2.55 -8.86
CA LEU A 90 -11.87 3.07 -7.49
C LEU A 90 -10.69 2.54 -6.68
N SER A 91 -10.41 1.23 -6.76
CA SER A 91 -9.25 0.63 -6.09
C SER A 91 -7.95 1.24 -6.60
N LEU A 92 -7.82 1.37 -7.93
CA LEU A 92 -6.63 1.92 -8.56
C LEU A 92 -6.40 3.38 -8.14
N ALA A 93 -7.43 4.21 -8.18
CA ALA A 93 -7.34 5.61 -7.78
C ALA A 93 -6.91 5.76 -6.30
N ARG A 94 -7.52 4.98 -5.40
CA ARG A 94 -7.17 4.96 -3.96
C ARG A 94 -5.71 4.59 -3.75
N TYR A 95 -5.27 3.46 -4.31
CA TYR A 95 -3.94 2.92 -4.06
C TYR A 95 -2.82 3.67 -4.78
N VAL A 96 -3.06 4.17 -6.01
CA VAL A 96 -2.09 5.00 -6.73
C VAL A 96 -1.89 6.33 -6.02
N ALA A 97 -2.97 6.95 -5.52
CA ALA A 97 -2.85 8.19 -4.77
C ALA A 97 -2.09 7.96 -3.45
N LEU A 98 -2.41 6.91 -2.69
CA LEU A 98 -1.67 6.52 -1.49
C LEU A 98 -0.17 6.30 -1.79
N ALA A 99 0.13 5.53 -2.84
CA ALA A 99 1.49 5.30 -3.30
C ALA A 99 2.19 6.60 -3.72
N GLY A 100 1.49 7.53 -4.37
CA GLY A 100 2.00 8.83 -4.79
C GLY A 100 2.39 9.70 -3.60
N PHE A 101 1.49 9.86 -2.62
CA PHE A 101 1.75 10.63 -1.41
C PHE A 101 2.99 10.09 -0.67
N LEU A 102 3.08 8.78 -0.44
CA LEU A 102 4.22 8.19 0.28
C LEU A 102 5.49 8.18 -0.57
N GLY A 103 5.36 7.87 -1.85
CA GLY A 103 6.47 7.74 -2.80
C GLY A 103 7.09 9.07 -3.22
N ILE A 104 6.40 10.19 -3.01
CA ILE A 104 6.90 11.54 -3.33
C ILE A 104 7.26 12.31 -2.05
N ILE A 105 6.44 12.27 -0.99
CA ILE A 105 6.66 13.09 0.23
C ILE A 105 7.75 12.51 1.15
N VAL A 106 7.87 11.18 1.20
CA VAL A 106 8.86 10.48 2.04
C VAL A 106 10.26 10.46 1.39
N ASP A 107 10.48 11.19 0.30
CA ASP A 107 11.75 11.20 -0.46
C ASP A 107 12.96 11.82 0.28
N THR A 108 12.81 12.24 1.54
CA THR A 108 13.96 12.69 2.34
C THR A 108 14.36 11.60 3.35
N PRO A 109 15.65 11.24 3.44
CA PRO A 109 16.15 10.07 4.19
C PRO A 109 15.79 10.05 5.69
N GLU A 110 15.48 11.18 6.31
CA GLU A 110 15.03 11.27 7.71
C GLU A 110 13.57 10.84 7.95
N LYS A 111 12.78 10.60 6.90
CA LYS A 111 11.31 10.50 6.99
C LYS A 111 10.74 9.08 7.09
N VAL A 112 11.53 8.01 6.99
CA VAL A 112 10.97 6.65 7.07
C VAL A 112 10.33 6.36 8.44
N GLY A 113 10.84 6.98 9.52
CA GLY A 113 10.20 6.94 10.84
C GLY A 113 8.84 7.66 10.91
N ARG A 114 8.50 8.46 9.89
CA ARG A 114 7.21 9.15 9.76
C ARG A 114 6.25 8.45 8.79
N VAL A 115 6.59 7.25 8.29
CA VAL A 115 5.73 6.49 7.38
C VAL A 115 4.34 6.26 7.99
N ALA A 116 4.24 5.94 9.28
CA ALA A 116 2.95 5.82 9.96
C ALA A 116 2.09 7.09 9.82
N LEU A 117 2.64 8.25 10.18
CA LEU A 117 1.95 9.53 10.10
C LEU A 117 1.53 9.85 8.66
N TRP A 118 2.43 9.65 7.70
CA TRP A 118 2.15 9.94 6.29
C TRP A 118 1.16 8.96 5.68
N THR A 119 1.16 7.68 6.08
CA THR A 119 0.14 6.71 5.72
C THR A 119 -1.23 7.19 6.20
N TYR A 120 -1.35 7.55 7.49
CA TYR A 120 -2.61 8.06 8.03
C TYR A 120 -3.12 9.29 7.28
N LEU A 121 -2.26 10.31 7.12
CA LEU A 121 -2.62 11.55 6.43
C LEU A 121 -2.97 11.32 4.96
N ALA A 122 -2.22 10.46 4.27
CA ALA A 122 -2.51 10.12 2.87
C ALA A 122 -3.89 9.47 2.74
N LEU A 123 -4.26 8.55 3.63
CA LEU A 123 -5.57 7.91 3.61
C LEU A 123 -6.71 8.90 3.83
N VAL A 124 -6.56 9.83 4.79
CA VAL A 124 -7.54 10.90 5.02
C VAL A 124 -7.69 11.78 3.78
N ILE A 125 -6.58 12.24 3.20
CA ILE A 125 -6.58 13.15 2.04
C ILE A 125 -7.16 12.47 0.80
N VAL A 126 -6.74 11.24 0.50
CA VAL A 126 -7.21 10.49 -0.67
C VAL A 126 -8.70 10.23 -0.58
N ASN A 127 -9.19 9.81 0.58
CA ASN A 127 -10.62 9.55 0.73
C ASN A 127 -11.45 10.84 0.73
N LEU A 128 -10.94 11.96 1.27
CA LEU A 128 -11.61 13.25 1.17
C LEU A 128 -11.71 13.73 -0.29
N PHE A 129 -10.64 13.54 -1.07
CA PHE A 129 -10.62 13.88 -2.49
C PHE A 129 -11.62 13.03 -3.29
N LEU A 130 -11.64 11.71 -3.05
CA LEU A 130 -12.62 10.81 -3.66
C LEU A 130 -14.06 11.18 -3.27
N ALA A 131 -14.31 11.48 -2.00
CA ALA A 131 -15.62 11.93 -1.52
C ALA A 131 -16.07 13.26 -2.15
N SER A 132 -15.12 14.17 -2.40
CA SER A 132 -15.39 15.44 -3.09
C SER A 132 -15.77 15.22 -4.55
N ILE A 133 -15.10 14.30 -5.26
CA ILE A 133 -15.47 13.92 -6.63
C ILE A 133 -16.87 13.31 -6.67
N MET A 134 -17.22 12.49 -5.67
CA MET A 134 -18.54 11.88 -5.54
C MET A 134 -19.63 12.87 -5.06
N GLY A 135 -19.29 14.13 -4.82
CA GLY A 135 -20.22 15.18 -4.42
C GLY A 135 -20.77 15.01 -2.99
N ASN A 136 -20.05 14.31 -2.10
CA ASN A 136 -20.53 14.05 -0.74
C ASN A 136 -19.46 14.26 0.37
N PRO A 137 -18.76 15.41 0.40
CA PRO A 137 -17.71 15.66 1.38
C PRO A 137 -18.24 15.80 2.82
N ASP A 138 -19.45 16.34 3.01
CA ASP A 138 -20.04 16.52 4.35
C ASP A 138 -20.39 15.18 5.00
N TYR A 139 -20.93 14.24 4.23
CA TYR A 139 -21.14 12.87 4.70
C TYR A 139 -19.82 12.20 5.06
N PHE A 140 -18.77 12.45 4.26
CA PHE A 140 -17.45 11.91 4.54
C PHE A 140 -16.91 12.40 5.88
N ILE A 141 -16.89 13.71 6.12
CA ILE A 141 -16.33 14.31 7.35
C ILE A 141 -17.12 13.87 8.58
N ASN A 142 -18.45 13.90 8.51
CA ASN A 142 -19.30 13.73 9.69
C ASN A 142 -19.63 12.26 10.02
N PHE A 143 -19.59 11.35 9.04
CA PHE A 143 -20.05 9.98 9.23
C PHE A 143 -19.04 8.92 8.81
N TYR A 144 -18.38 9.08 7.66
CA TYR A 144 -17.46 8.08 7.14
C TYR A 144 -16.10 8.12 7.84
N LEU A 145 -15.49 9.30 7.96
CA LEU A 145 -14.16 9.49 8.55
C LEU A 145 -14.05 8.95 9.98
N PRO A 146 -15.02 9.19 10.90
CA PRO A 146 -14.97 8.61 12.24
C PRO A 146 -14.96 7.08 12.21
N ARG A 147 -15.74 6.45 11.30
CA ARG A 147 -15.81 4.99 11.17
C ARG A 147 -14.53 4.41 10.53
N ALA A 148 -14.02 5.06 9.49
CA ALA A 148 -12.81 4.65 8.79
C ALA A 148 -11.51 4.96 9.56
N SER A 149 -11.57 5.81 10.60
CA SER A 149 -10.40 6.21 11.38
C SER A 149 -9.63 5.04 12.00
N VAL A 150 -10.33 3.95 12.36
CA VAL A 150 -9.73 2.73 12.90
C VAL A 150 -8.91 1.99 11.85
N GLU A 151 -9.45 1.88 10.63
CA GLU A 151 -8.73 1.31 9.47
C GLU A 151 -7.49 2.14 9.16
N PHE A 152 -7.61 3.47 9.11
CA PHE A 152 -6.47 4.34 8.82
C PHE A 152 -5.39 4.27 9.89
N LEU A 153 -5.78 4.19 11.16
CA LEU A 153 -4.85 4.03 12.28
C LEU A 153 -4.17 2.65 12.24
N ALA A 154 -4.93 1.58 11.98
CA ALA A 154 -4.37 0.25 11.82
C ALA A 154 -3.38 0.18 10.66
N ALA A 155 -3.71 0.75 9.49
CA ALA A 155 -2.83 0.83 8.34
C ALA A 155 -1.53 1.60 8.66
N ALA A 156 -1.64 2.71 9.39
CA ALA A 156 -0.50 3.51 9.82
C ALA A 156 0.44 2.75 10.78
N LEU A 157 -0.10 1.97 11.72
CA LEU A 157 0.73 1.18 12.64
C LEU A 157 1.34 -0.04 11.96
N LEU A 158 0.57 -0.71 11.09
CA LEU A 158 1.03 -1.86 10.31
C LEU A 158 2.14 -1.48 9.32
N SER A 159 2.13 -0.25 8.78
CA SER A 159 3.15 0.17 7.82
C SER A 159 4.55 0.21 8.45
N LEU A 160 4.68 0.48 9.74
CA LEU A 160 5.97 0.38 10.45
C LEU A 160 6.52 -1.05 10.43
N ASN A 161 5.64 -2.04 10.63
CA ASN A 161 6.01 -3.46 10.60
C ASN A 161 6.44 -3.89 9.20
N PHE A 162 5.68 -3.49 8.17
CA PHE A 162 6.04 -3.80 6.79
C PHE A 162 7.32 -3.11 6.32
N VAL A 163 7.56 -1.85 6.73
CA VAL A 163 8.83 -1.16 6.47
C VAL A 163 10.01 -1.97 7.01
N PHE A 164 9.90 -2.53 8.23
CA PHE A 164 10.94 -3.37 8.80
C PHE A 164 11.16 -4.65 7.97
N VAL A 165 10.08 -5.37 7.68
CA VAL A 165 10.13 -6.63 6.91
C VAL A 165 10.73 -6.40 5.52
N TYR A 166 10.23 -5.42 4.76
CA TYR A 166 10.72 -5.13 3.41
C TYR A 166 12.14 -4.59 3.40
N SER A 167 12.55 -3.84 4.43
CA SER A 167 13.95 -3.41 4.58
C SER A 167 14.91 -4.59 4.76
N LEU A 168 14.51 -5.63 5.51
CA LEU A 168 15.34 -6.83 5.68
C LEU A 168 15.59 -7.52 4.34
N PHE A 169 14.53 -7.72 3.55
CA PHE A 169 14.65 -8.33 2.23
C PHE A 169 15.47 -7.47 1.26
N ALA A 170 15.23 -6.16 1.22
CA ALA A 170 15.97 -5.27 0.36
C ALA A 170 17.48 -5.30 0.67
N ARG A 171 17.85 -5.26 1.95
CA ARG A 171 19.27 -5.36 2.39
C ARG A 171 19.91 -6.69 2.03
N ALA A 172 19.18 -7.79 2.16
CA ALA A 172 19.69 -9.11 1.77
C ALA A 172 20.00 -9.17 0.27
N LEU A 173 19.22 -8.45 -0.55
CA LEU A 173 19.39 -8.39 -2.01
C LEU A 173 20.42 -7.37 -2.49
N GLU A 174 20.70 -6.30 -1.73
CA GLU A 174 21.76 -5.33 -2.07
C GLU A 174 23.17 -5.93 -1.93
N GLY A 175 23.31 -7.05 -1.22
CA GLY A 175 24.60 -7.68 -0.90
C GLY A 175 25.41 -6.87 0.12
N LYS A 176 26.46 -7.47 0.70
CA LYS A 176 27.34 -6.72 1.61
C LYS A 176 28.10 -5.65 0.81
N PRO A 177 28.27 -4.43 1.35
CA PRO A 177 29.16 -3.44 0.74
C PRO A 177 30.60 -3.99 0.79
N GLY A 178 31.04 -4.58 -0.32
CA GLY A 178 32.35 -5.23 -0.45
C GLY A 178 32.40 -6.42 -1.41
N GLU A 179 31.31 -7.19 -1.55
CA GLU A 179 31.31 -8.43 -2.37
C GLU A 179 31.21 -8.15 -3.88
N ASN A 180 30.58 -7.05 -4.31
CA ASN A 180 30.43 -6.72 -5.73
C ASN A 180 31.66 -6.06 -6.38
N ARG A 181 32.78 -5.90 -5.66
CA ARG A 181 34.03 -5.40 -6.24
C ARG A 181 34.91 -6.50 -6.86
N SER A 182 34.66 -7.78 -6.57
CA SER A 182 35.49 -8.88 -7.10
C SER A 182 35.03 -9.42 -8.46
N LEU A 183 33.91 -8.94 -9.01
CA LEU A 183 33.34 -9.43 -10.28
C LEU A 183 33.42 -8.40 -11.42
N ARG A 184 34.23 -7.35 -11.27
CA ARG A 184 34.66 -6.52 -12.40
C ARG A 184 36.14 -6.78 -12.66
N VAL A 185 36.41 -7.83 -13.42
CA VAL A 185 37.67 -8.04 -14.15
C VAL A 185 37.30 -8.14 -15.62
#